data_AF-A0A251SPD4-F1
#
_entry.id   AF-A0A251SPD4-F1
#
_cell.length_a   1.000
_cell.length_b   1.000
_cell.length_c   1.000
_cell.angle_alpha   90.00
_cell.angle_beta   90.00
_cell.angle_gamma   90.00
#
_symmetry.space_group_name_H-M   'P 1'
#
loop_
_entity.id
_entity.type
_entity.pdbx_description
1 polymer ?
#
loop_
_entity_poly.entity_id
_entity_poly.type
_entity_poly.pdbx_seq_one_letter_code
_entity_poly.pdbx_strand_id
1 'polypeptide(L)'
;MMSAEEKFSIVRSVGEECIQEHELLKLLTNKRQPICYDGFEPSGRMHIAQGVMKTINVNKLISAGCKFKIWIADWFAFLNNKMDADLEKIQIVGRYFIEIWKAAGMNIEGGQVEFLWASEEIISRAHEYWPIVMDIARRNKLHMLPGLKKGQEKMSKSDPSNAIFMEDEEADVIQKIDNAYCPPKVVDKNPCLEYINYIVFPWFNEFKVERNAENGGEKTFTSFDELVADYEKGDVQPADLKPALSKALNRILQPVRDHFKTDENAKALFERVKVWTFSSSLYFFTNSLYLLHTVFVLFCRVLKSQNDQNRVVVLSTSTSESAISSRLDEFEP
;
A
#
# COMPACT_ATOMS: atom_id res chain seq x y z
N MET A 1 8.90 -22.87 -35.49
CA MET A 1 8.28 -22.30 -34.27
C MET A 1 9.39 -22.11 -33.27
N MET A 2 9.43 -20.98 -32.58
CA MET A 2 10.41 -20.73 -31.50
C MET A 2 10.21 -21.75 -30.36
N SER A 3 11.31 -22.22 -29.81
CA SER A 3 11.37 -23.01 -28.57
C SER A 3 10.90 -22.21 -27.35
N ALA A 4 10.60 -22.89 -26.25
CA ALA A 4 10.19 -22.24 -25.02
C ALA A 4 11.32 -21.38 -24.44
N GLU A 5 12.57 -21.82 -24.61
CA GLU A 5 13.78 -21.16 -24.16
C GLU A 5 14.07 -19.88 -24.95
N GLU A 6 13.89 -19.90 -26.27
CA GLU A 6 13.99 -18.69 -27.11
C GLU A 6 12.92 -17.67 -26.74
N LYS A 7 11.67 -18.11 -26.53
CA LYS A 7 10.60 -17.23 -26.05
C LYS A 7 10.93 -16.65 -24.68
N PHE A 8 11.42 -17.47 -23.77
CA PHE A 8 11.81 -17.05 -22.43
C PHE A 8 12.88 -15.97 -22.48
N SER A 9 13.93 -16.16 -23.29
CA SER A 9 15.00 -15.16 -23.44
C SER A 9 14.46 -13.82 -23.94
N ILE A 10 13.54 -13.82 -24.91
CA ILE A 10 12.93 -12.57 -25.41
C ILE A 10 12.07 -11.91 -24.34
N VAL A 11 11.16 -12.67 -23.73
CA VAL A 11 10.21 -12.14 -22.74
C VAL A 11 10.95 -11.64 -21.49
N ARG A 12 11.96 -12.37 -21.02
CA ARG A 12 12.79 -11.98 -19.87
C ARG A 12 13.61 -10.72 -20.13
N SER A 13 13.99 -10.44 -21.38
CA SER A 13 14.71 -9.21 -21.77
C SER A 13 13.86 -7.94 -21.70
N VAL A 14 12.53 -8.06 -21.53
CA VAL A 14 11.62 -6.92 -21.43
C VAL A 14 11.62 -6.33 -20.02
N GLY A 15 11.58 -7.20 -19.00
CA GLY A 15 11.59 -6.80 -17.60
C GLY A 15 13.01 -6.76 -17.01
N GLU A 16 13.26 -5.83 -16.11
CA GLU A 16 14.40 -5.87 -15.19
C GLU A 16 14.20 -7.00 -14.16
N GLU A 17 13.00 -7.07 -13.58
CA GLU A 17 12.58 -8.07 -12.60
C GLU A 17 11.55 -9.06 -13.19
N CYS A 18 11.59 -10.33 -12.77
CA CYS A 18 10.64 -11.37 -13.13
C CYS A 18 10.22 -12.22 -11.92
N ILE A 19 8.93 -12.17 -11.57
CA ILE A 19 8.34 -12.90 -10.45
C ILE A 19 7.34 -13.92 -11.00
N GLN A 20 7.64 -15.22 -11.05
CA GLN A 20 8.94 -15.88 -10.85
C GLN A 20 9.43 -16.51 -12.17
N GLU A 21 10.75 -16.53 -12.41
CA GLU A 21 11.32 -16.99 -13.71
C GLU A 21 10.92 -18.43 -14.08
N HIS A 22 10.92 -19.34 -13.11
CA HIS A 22 10.51 -20.73 -13.36
C HIS A 22 9.03 -20.85 -13.75
N GLU A 23 8.17 -19.97 -13.21
CA GLU A 23 6.76 -19.91 -13.59
C GLU A 23 6.59 -19.32 -15.00
N LEU A 24 7.43 -18.34 -15.37
CA LEU A 24 7.45 -17.80 -16.74
C LEU A 24 7.79 -18.90 -17.75
N LEU A 25 8.86 -19.65 -17.52
CA LEU A 25 9.24 -20.74 -18.42
C LEU A 25 8.12 -21.79 -18.52
N LYS A 26 7.51 -22.16 -17.39
CA LYS A 26 6.36 -23.06 -17.36
C LYS A 26 5.17 -22.52 -18.14
N LEU A 27 4.87 -21.22 -18.02
CA LEU A 27 3.79 -20.55 -18.76
C LEU A 27 4.05 -20.60 -20.27
N LEU A 28 5.25 -20.24 -20.70
CA LEU A 28 5.65 -20.21 -22.12
C LEU A 28 5.71 -21.60 -22.75
N THR A 29 5.99 -22.63 -21.96
CA THR A 29 5.98 -24.03 -22.39
C THR A 29 4.55 -24.54 -22.60
N ASN A 30 3.63 -24.21 -21.69
CA ASN A 30 2.30 -24.83 -21.64
C ASN A 30 1.20 -24.01 -22.34
N LYS A 31 1.33 -22.68 -22.41
CA LYS A 31 0.30 -21.80 -22.96
C LYS A 31 0.72 -21.32 -24.35
N ARG A 32 -0.03 -21.72 -25.38
CA ARG A 32 0.27 -21.40 -26.78
C ARG A 32 0.30 -19.89 -27.06
N GLN A 33 -0.62 -19.14 -26.46
CA GLN A 33 -0.73 -17.68 -26.58
C GLN A 33 -0.91 -17.06 -25.19
N PRO A 34 0.18 -16.84 -24.44
CA PRO A 34 0.13 -16.11 -23.18
C PRO A 34 -0.41 -14.70 -23.39
N ILE A 35 -1.16 -14.20 -22.41
CA ILE A 35 -1.72 -12.83 -22.45
C ILE A 35 -0.85 -11.97 -21.53
N CYS A 36 -0.25 -10.94 -22.12
CA CYS A 36 0.40 -9.85 -21.41
C CYS A 36 -0.56 -8.66 -21.35
N TYR A 37 -0.42 -7.79 -20.36
CA TYR A 37 -1.13 -6.52 -20.33
C TYR A 37 -0.27 -5.43 -19.72
N ASP A 38 -0.62 -4.18 -20.01
CA ASP A 38 -0.12 -3.00 -19.31
C ASP A 38 -1.18 -1.89 -19.29
N GLY A 39 -1.22 -1.10 -18.21
CA GLY A 39 -2.27 -0.12 -17.95
C GLY A 39 -1.75 1.32 -17.95
N PHE A 40 -2.52 2.22 -18.57
CA PHE A 40 -2.16 3.64 -18.68
C PHE A 40 -3.33 4.53 -18.27
N GLU A 41 -3.10 5.40 -17.29
CA GLU A 41 -4.00 6.51 -16.99
C GLU A 41 -3.88 7.57 -18.09
N PRO A 42 -4.97 7.94 -18.80
CA PRO A 42 -4.93 9.02 -19.77
C PRO A 42 -4.84 10.39 -19.08
N SER A 43 -3.61 10.84 -18.80
CA SER A 43 -3.34 11.96 -17.90
C SER A 43 -2.60 13.14 -18.53
N GLY A 44 -2.51 13.21 -19.86
CA GLY A 44 -1.98 14.36 -20.59
C GLY A 44 -1.17 13.96 -21.81
N ARG A 45 -0.04 14.63 -22.04
CA ARG A 45 0.89 14.28 -23.13
C ARG A 45 1.62 12.97 -22.82
N MET A 46 1.80 12.12 -23.82
CA MET A 46 2.58 10.89 -23.70
C MET A 46 4.08 11.21 -23.79
N HIS A 47 4.89 10.62 -22.90
CA HIS A 47 6.35 10.71 -22.99
C HIS A 47 6.96 9.51 -23.75
N ILE A 48 8.24 9.62 -24.12
CA ILE A 48 8.91 8.64 -24.99
C ILE A 48 8.91 7.20 -24.42
N ALA A 49 9.03 7.03 -23.11
CA ALA A 49 8.97 5.70 -22.50
C ALA A 49 7.57 5.06 -22.60
N GLN A 50 6.48 5.84 -22.44
CA GLN A 50 5.12 5.36 -22.65
C GLN A 50 4.83 5.04 -24.12
N GLY A 51 5.40 5.79 -25.06
CA GLY A 51 5.21 5.58 -26.50
C GLY A 51 6.17 4.58 -27.11
N VAL A 52 7.41 5.00 -27.34
CA VAL A 52 8.44 4.27 -28.11
C VAL A 52 8.93 3.03 -27.35
N MET A 53 9.35 3.17 -26.08
CA MET A 53 9.86 2.03 -25.31
C MET A 53 8.77 0.97 -25.11
N LYS A 54 7.53 1.39 -24.83
CA LYS A 54 6.39 0.48 -24.74
C LYS A 54 6.14 -0.26 -26.06
N THR A 55 6.18 0.46 -27.18
CA THR A 55 6.04 -0.14 -28.51
C THR A 55 7.10 -1.21 -28.78
N ILE A 56 8.37 -0.94 -28.46
CA ILE A 56 9.47 -1.92 -28.58
C ILE A 56 9.17 -3.16 -27.73
N ASN A 57 8.77 -2.97 -26.48
CA ASN A 57 8.51 -4.07 -25.54
C ASN A 57 7.30 -4.91 -25.96
N VAL A 58 6.20 -4.27 -26.38
CA VAL A 58 5.02 -4.97 -26.92
C VAL A 58 5.40 -5.77 -28.16
N ASN A 59 6.14 -5.17 -29.10
CA ASN A 59 6.57 -5.85 -30.33
C ASN A 59 7.48 -7.06 -30.04
N LYS A 60 8.35 -6.99 -29.03
CA LYS A 60 9.12 -8.15 -28.55
C LYS A 60 8.19 -9.25 -28.02
N LEU A 61 7.22 -8.93 -27.17
CA LEU A 61 6.32 -9.91 -26.57
C LEU A 61 5.45 -10.61 -27.62
N ILE A 62 4.87 -9.88 -28.57
CA ILE A 62 4.09 -10.49 -29.65
C ILE A 62 4.95 -11.35 -30.57
N SER A 63 6.24 -10.99 -30.77
CA SER A 63 7.18 -11.81 -31.56
C SER A 63 7.48 -13.15 -30.89
N ALA A 64 7.42 -13.20 -29.55
CA ALA A 64 7.51 -14.44 -28.76
C ALA A 64 6.19 -15.24 -28.73
N GLY A 65 5.15 -14.79 -29.42
CA GLY A 65 3.85 -15.46 -29.52
C GLY A 65 2.85 -15.07 -28.43
N CYS A 66 3.09 -13.99 -27.68
CA CYS A 66 2.12 -13.46 -26.75
C CYS A 66 1.01 -12.68 -27.47
N LYS A 67 -0.14 -12.55 -26.80
CA LYS A 67 -1.11 -11.48 -27.00
C LYS A 67 -0.83 -10.36 -26.01
N PHE A 68 -1.09 -9.12 -26.39
CA PHE A 68 -0.90 -7.96 -25.54
C PHE A 68 -2.19 -7.16 -25.41
N LYS A 69 -2.57 -6.82 -24.19
CA LYS A 69 -3.72 -5.96 -23.90
C LYS A 69 -3.24 -4.63 -23.34
N ILE A 70 -3.50 -3.55 -24.07
CA ILE A 70 -3.28 -2.19 -23.58
C ILE A 70 -4.55 -1.76 -22.86
N TRP A 71 -4.47 -1.61 -21.54
CA TRP A 71 -5.58 -1.21 -20.69
C TRP A 71 -5.62 0.32 -20.55
N ILE A 72 -6.58 0.96 -21.21
CA ILE A 72 -6.84 2.39 -21.11
C ILE A 72 -7.63 2.64 -19.83
N ALA A 73 -6.92 3.07 -18.79
CA ALA A 73 -7.42 3.15 -17.42
C ALA A 73 -8.20 4.45 -17.18
N ASP A 74 -9.25 4.70 -17.96
CA ASP A 74 -10.04 5.94 -17.94
C ASP A 74 -10.76 6.18 -16.60
N TRP A 75 -11.43 5.16 -16.04
CA TRP A 75 -12.00 5.23 -14.69
C TRP A 75 -10.95 5.41 -13.60
N PHE A 76 -9.74 4.87 -13.78
CA PHE A 76 -8.65 5.03 -12.81
C PHE A 76 -8.09 6.46 -12.86
N ALA A 77 -7.91 7.03 -14.06
CA ALA A 77 -7.57 8.42 -14.25
C ALA A 77 -8.63 9.36 -13.66
N PHE A 78 -9.92 9.03 -13.81
CA PHE A 78 -11.03 9.76 -13.21
C PHE A 78 -10.97 9.71 -11.68
N LEU A 79 -10.80 8.52 -11.10
CA LEU A 79 -10.64 8.34 -9.65
C LEU A 79 -9.43 9.13 -9.12
N ASN A 80 -8.32 9.16 -9.87
CA ASN A 80 -7.09 9.87 -9.52
C ASN A 80 -7.10 11.37 -9.88
N ASN A 81 -8.29 11.96 -10.08
CA ASN A 81 -8.49 13.39 -10.38
C ASN A 81 -7.67 13.91 -11.58
N LYS A 82 -7.36 13.07 -12.57
CA LYS A 82 -6.69 13.53 -13.79
C LYS A 82 -7.66 14.33 -14.64
N MET A 83 -7.15 15.32 -15.37
CA MET A 83 -7.97 16.21 -16.23
C MET A 83 -9.16 16.82 -15.47
N ASP A 84 -8.96 17.23 -14.22
CA ASP A 84 -10.02 17.77 -13.34
C ASP A 84 -11.19 16.79 -13.12
N ALA A 85 -10.91 15.48 -13.16
CA ALA A 85 -11.93 14.42 -13.15
C ALA A 85 -12.96 14.56 -14.29
N ASP A 86 -12.57 15.12 -15.43
CA ASP A 86 -13.40 15.22 -16.62
C ASP A 86 -13.24 13.98 -17.48
N LEU A 87 -14.21 13.06 -17.39
CA LEU A 87 -14.15 11.77 -18.09
C LEU A 87 -14.10 11.92 -19.62
N GLU A 88 -14.75 12.94 -20.17
CA GLU A 88 -14.71 13.18 -21.62
C GLU A 88 -13.30 13.57 -22.07
N LYS A 89 -12.64 14.48 -21.34
CA LYS A 89 -11.23 14.84 -21.60
C LYS A 89 -10.30 13.63 -21.44
N ILE A 90 -10.48 12.83 -20.39
CA ILE A 90 -9.70 11.60 -20.18
C ILE A 90 -9.84 10.67 -21.38
N GLN A 91 -11.06 10.47 -21.88
CA GLN A 91 -11.30 9.61 -23.04
C GLN A 91 -10.72 10.18 -24.34
N ILE A 92 -10.70 11.51 -24.50
CA ILE A 92 -9.98 12.15 -25.61
C ILE A 92 -8.48 11.83 -25.52
N VAL A 93 -7.88 11.96 -24.34
CA VAL A 93 -6.45 11.63 -24.12
C VAL A 93 -6.18 10.14 -24.37
N GLY A 94 -7.08 9.24 -23.98
CA GLY A 94 -6.92 7.81 -24.22
C GLY A 94 -6.92 7.47 -25.71
N ARG A 95 -7.80 8.11 -26.51
CA ARG A 95 -7.78 7.99 -27.98
C ARG A 95 -6.50 8.55 -28.58
N TYR A 96 -6.04 9.70 -28.08
CA TYR A 96 -4.75 10.28 -28.47
C TYR A 96 -3.57 9.32 -28.20
N PHE A 97 -3.56 8.60 -27.07
CA PHE A 97 -2.54 7.58 -26.78
C PHE A 97 -2.56 6.43 -27.78
N ILE A 98 -3.75 5.93 -28.13
CA ILE A 98 -3.93 4.87 -29.14
C ILE A 98 -3.32 5.30 -30.49
N GLU A 99 -3.59 6.52 -30.94
CA GLU A 99 -3.04 7.03 -32.20
C GLU A 99 -1.50 7.15 -32.16
N ILE A 100 -0.91 7.50 -31.00
CA ILE A 100 0.54 7.52 -30.85
C ILE A 100 1.13 6.11 -30.97
N TRP A 101 0.57 5.11 -30.29
CA TRP A 101 1.11 3.74 -30.38
C TRP A 101 1.00 3.16 -31.79
N LYS A 102 -0.09 3.45 -32.50
CA LYS A 102 -0.22 3.12 -33.93
C LYS A 102 0.90 3.77 -34.74
N ALA A 103 1.09 5.08 -34.59
CA ALA A 103 2.11 5.83 -35.32
C ALA A 103 3.56 5.43 -34.95
N ALA A 104 3.78 4.98 -33.71
CA ALA A 104 5.07 4.51 -33.22
C ALA A 104 5.48 3.13 -33.78
N GLY A 105 4.59 2.46 -34.54
CA GLY A 105 4.86 1.15 -35.14
C GLY A 105 4.54 -0.03 -34.22
N MET A 106 3.58 0.12 -33.29
CA MET A 106 3.05 -1.02 -32.55
C MET A 106 2.31 -1.93 -33.53
N ASN A 107 2.71 -3.20 -33.60
CA ASN A 107 2.18 -4.14 -34.59
C ASN A 107 0.78 -4.63 -34.16
N ILE A 108 -0.23 -3.89 -34.62
CA ILE A 108 -1.65 -4.14 -34.34
C ILE A 108 -2.34 -4.98 -35.43
N GLU A 109 -1.74 -5.08 -36.62
CA GLU A 109 -2.37 -5.70 -37.81
C GLU A 109 -2.65 -7.20 -37.62
N GLY A 110 -1.84 -7.89 -36.82
CA GLY A 110 -2.01 -9.32 -36.50
C GLY A 110 -3.10 -9.64 -35.48
N GLY A 111 -3.83 -8.64 -34.95
CA GLY A 111 -4.84 -8.84 -33.91
C GLY A 111 -4.28 -9.37 -32.58
N GLN A 112 -2.95 -9.33 -32.41
CA GLN A 112 -2.28 -9.73 -31.18
C GLN A 112 -2.32 -8.64 -30.11
N VAL A 113 -2.52 -7.38 -30.51
CA VAL A 113 -2.64 -6.23 -29.62
C VAL A 113 -4.10 -5.78 -29.56
N GLU A 114 -4.66 -5.72 -28.36
CA GLU A 114 -6.03 -5.25 -28.10
C GLU A 114 -5.97 -3.99 -27.21
N PHE A 115 -6.69 -2.93 -27.58
CA PHE A 115 -6.90 -1.75 -26.71
C PHE A 115 -8.24 -1.91 -25.99
N LEU A 116 -8.22 -1.90 -24.67
CA LEU A 116 -9.38 -2.13 -23.83
C LEU A 116 -9.62 -0.94 -22.92
N TRP A 117 -10.84 -0.42 -22.88
CA TRP A 117 -11.22 0.68 -22.00
C TRP A 117 -11.72 0.14 -20.67
N ALA A 118 -11.17 0.68 -19.57
CA ALA A 118 -11.50 0.18 -18.24
C ALA A 118 -13.00 0.32 -17.93
N SER A 119 -13.58 1.47 -18.23
CA SER A 119 -15.01 1.72 -18.07
C SER A 119 -15.86 0.68 -18.80
N GLU A 120 -15.60 0.45 -20.09
CA GLU A 120 -16.36 -0.48 -20.93
C GLU A 120 -16.23 -1.94 -20.45
N GLU A 121 -15.01 -2.40 -20.17
CA GLU A 121 -14.73 -3.78 -19.78
C GLU A 121 -15.22 -4.11 -18.36
N ILE A 122 -15.22 -3.12 -17.46
CA ILE A 122 -15.78 -3.28 -16.11
C ILE A 122 -17.31 -3.29 -16.18
N ILE A 123 -17.94 -2.41 -16.95
CA ILE A 123 -19.40 -2.37 -17.09
C ILE A 123 -19.91 -3.68 -17.72
N SER A 124 -19.28 -4.14 -18.80
CA SER A 124 -19.72 -5.33 -19.54
C SER A 124 -19.71 -6.61 -18.70
N ARG A 125 -18.83 -6.68 -17.68
CA ARG A 125 -18.71 -7.81 -16.75
C ARG A 125 -18.77 -7.36 -15.30
N ALA A 126 -19.63 -6.39 -14.99
CA ALA A 126 -19.73 -5.80 -13.65
C ALA A 126 -20.03 -6.86 -12.57
N HIS A 127 -20.85 -7.85 -12.92
CA HIS A 127 -21.21 -8.97 -12.05
C HIS A 127 -20.04 -9.90 -11.72
N GLU A 128 -18.97 -9.92 -12.50
CA GLU A 128 -17.74 -10.66 -12.21
C GLU A 128 -16.71 -9.76 -11.54
N TYR A 129 -16.52 -8.53 -12.05
CA TYR A 129 -15.47 -7.62 -11.60
C TYR A 129 -15.68 -7.17 -10.15
N TRP A 130 -16.86 -6.67 -9.79
CA TRP A 130 -17.09 -6.09 -8.46
C TRP A 130 -17.03 -7.11 -7.32
N PRO A 131 -17.52 -8.36 -7.44
CA PRO A 131 -17.30 -9.37 -6.41
C PRO A 131 -15.81 -9.67 -6.16
N ILE A 132 -14.96 -9.67 -7.21
CA ILE A 132 -13.52 -9.84 -7.05
C ILE A 132 -12.92 -8.63 -6.32
N VAL A 133 -13.32 -7.41 -6.68
CA VAL A 133 -12.90 -6.19 -5.97
C VAL A 133 -13.23 -6.30 -4.48
N MET A 134 -14.45 -6.72 -4.15
CA MET A 134 -14.89 -6.88 -2.75
C MET A 134 -14.16 -8.02 -2.02
N ASP A 135 -13.83 -9.11 -2.72
CA ASP A 135 -13.08 -10.22 -2.14
C ASP A 135 -11.62 -9.88 -1.89
N ILE A 136 -10.98 -9.11 -2.77
CA ILE A 136 -9.63 -8.63 -2.51
C ILE A 136 -9.65 -7.62 -1.38
N ALA A 137 -10.60 -6.68 -1.36
CA ALA A 137 -10.72 -5.68 -0.30
C ALA A 137 -10.92 -6.33 1.09
N ARG A 138 -11.69 -7.43 1.22
CA ARG A 138 -11.87 -8.10 2.51
C ARG A 138 -10.65 -8.88 3.00
N ARG A 139 -9.81 -9.37 2.07
CA ARG A 139 -8.61 -10.17 2.39
C ARG A 139 -7.40 -9.31 2.71
N ASN A 140 -7.44 -8.02 2.35
CA ASN A 140 -6.36 -7.08 2.63
C ASN A 140 -6.77 -6.17 3.77
N LYS A 141 -6.02 -6.24 4.88
CA LYS A 141 -6.21 -5.33 6.00
C LYS A 141 -5.27 -4.14 5.83
N LEU A 142 -5.79 -2.94 6.05
CA LEU A 142 -4.92 -1.81 6.36
C LEU A 142 -4.32 -2.04 7.74
N HIS A 143 -3.03 -1.75 7.90
CA HIS A 143 -2.43 -1.77 9.22
C HIS A 143 -3.14 -0.73 10.10
N MET A 144 -3.76 -1.18 11.17
CA MET A 144 -4.48 -0.35 12.13
C MET A 144 -3.68 -0.39 13.43
N LEU A 145 -3.38 0.78 14.00
CA LEU A 145 -2.72 0.84 15.29
C LEU A 145 -3.56 0.11 16.36
N PRO A 146 -2.93 -0.82 17.11
CA PRO A 146 -3.62 -1.60 18.13
C PRO A 146 -4.02 -0.73 19.32
N GLY A 147 -4.96 -1.22 20.13
CA GLY A 147 -5.20 -0.65 21.45
C GLY A 147 -4.05 -0.98 22.40
N LEU A 148 -3.88 -0.18 23.45
CA LEU A 148 -2.81 -0.38 24.43
C LEU A 148 -2.97 -1.68 25.26
N LYS A 149 -4.17 -2.26 25.34
CA LYS A 149 -4.43 -3.50 26.11
C LYS A 149 -4.22 -4.76 25.26
N LYS A 150 -3.93 -5.89 25.94
CA LYS A 150 -3.71 -7.18 25.28
C LYS A 150 -4.90 -7.61 24.42
N GLY A 151 -4.63 -8.01 23.17
CA GLY A 151 -5.63 -8.56 22.26
C GLY A 151 -6.54 -7.53 21.59
N GLN A 152 -6.24 -6.23 21.71
CA GLN A 152 -6.98 -5.16 21.06
C GLN A 152 -6.39 -4.86 19.68
N GLU A 153 -6.94 -5.47 18.63
CA GLU A 153 -6.47 -5.27 17.24
C GLU A 153 -6.66 -3.84 16.70
N LYS A 154 -7.41 -2.99 17.41
CA LYS A 154 -7.68 -1.61 17.01
C LYS A 154 -7.97 -0.73 18.23
N MET A 155 -7.45 0.50 18.23
CA MET A 155 -7.88 1.52 19.20
C MET A 155 -9.39 1.77 19.16
N SER A 156 -10.01 1.86 20.33
CA SER A 156 -11.45 2.11 20.48
C SER A 156 -11.72 3.35 21.33
N LYS A 157 -12.52 4.29 20.83
CA LYS A 157 -12.94 5.47 21.61
C LYS A 157 -13.80 5.14 22.84
N SER A 158 -14.40 3.95 22.87
CA SER A 158 -15.27 3.47 23.96
C SER A 158 -14.52 3.10 25.23
N ASP A 159 -13.21 2.83 25.16
CA ASP A 159 -12.36 2.59 26.32
C ASP A 159 -11.24 3.65 26.35
N PRO A 160 -11.42 4.74 27.12
CA PRO A 160 -10.45 5.82 27.18
C PRO A 160 -9.06 5.41 27.68
N SER A 161 -8.96 4.29 28.42
CA SER A 161 -7.69 3.75 28.90
C SER A 161 -6.94 2.91 27.87
N ASN A 162 -7.60 2.58 26.75
CA ASN A 162 -7.06 1.75 25.67
C ASN A 162 -6.50 2.57 24.49
N ALA A 163 -6.67 3.90 24.52
CA ALA A 163 -6.25 4.80 23.45
C ALA A 163 -5.59 6.06 24.03
N ILE A 164 -4.61 6.59 23.30
CA ILE A 164 -4.01 7.90 23.58
C ILE A 164 -4.75 8.92 22.73
N PHE A 165 -5.30 9.94 23.38
CA PHE A 165 -5.94 11.07 22.71
C PHE A 165 -4.92 12.17 22.45
N MET A 166 -5.19 13.01 21.45
CA MET A 166 -4.23 14.01 20.98
C MET A 166 -3.99 15.13 22.00
N GLU A 167 -4.95 15.30 22.91
CA GLU A 167 -5.00 16.26 23.99
C GLU A 167 -4.62 15.70 25.37
N ASP A 168 -4.37 14.38 25.48
CA ASP A 168 -4.04 13.75 26.77
C ASP A 168 -2.90 14.53 27.43
N GLU A 169 -3.00 14.85 28.71
CA GLU A 169 -1.92 15.53 29.41
C GLU A 169 -0.72 14.58 29.58
N GLU A 170 0.45 15.13 29.90
CA GLU A 170 1.69 14.36 29.97
C GLU A 170 1.59 13.15 30.91
N ALA A 171 0.94 13.35 32.06
CA ALA A 171 0.71 12.32 33.07
C ALA A 171 -0.24 11.20 32.57
N ASP A 172 -1.25 11.55 31.77
CA ASP A 172 -2.21 10.58 31.24
C ASP A 172 -1.52 9.65 30.22
N VAL A 173 -0.68 10.22 29.35
CA VAL A 173 0.13 9.44 28.40
C VAL A 173 1.06 8.47 29.12
N ILE A 174 1.78 8.95 30.14
CA ILE A 174 2.67 8.13 30.95
C ILE A 174 1.88 6.99 31.60
N GLN A 175 0.77 7.30 32.27
CA GLN A 175 -0.06 6.30 32.93
C GLN A 175 -0.62 5.26 31.95
N LYS A 176 -1.06 5.68 30.76
CA LYS A 176 -1.60 4.77 29.74
C LYS A 176 -0.53 3.84 29.18
N ILE A 177 0.66 4.35 28.87
CA ILE A 177 1.79 3.54 28.39
C ILE A 177 2.32 2.61 29.50
N ASP A 178 2.38 3.06 30.74
CA ASP A 178 2.77 2.23 31.89
C ASP A 178 1.83 1.04 32.06
N ASN A 179 0.53 1.22 31.79
CA ASN A 179 -0.48 0.16 31.83
C ASN A 179 -0.60 -0.64 30.51
N ALA A 180 0.08 -0.23 29.44
CA ALA A 180 0.00 -0.91 28.15
C ALA A 180 0.57 -2.33 28.20
N TYR A 181 0.05 -3.22 27.35
CA TYR A 181 0.59 -4.56 27.17
C TYR A 181 1.96 -4.48 26.50
N CYS A 182 3.02 -4.89 27.20
CA CYS A 182 4.38 -4.88 26.68
C CYS A 182 5.16 -6.06 27.28
N PRO A 183 4.85 -7.30 26.84
CA PRO A 183 5.50 -8.51 27.33
C PRO A 183 7.00 -8.53 26.98
N PRO A 184 7.90 -8.87 27.94
CA PRO A 184 9.34 -8.89 27.68
C PRO A 184 9.69 -9.92 26.61
N LYS A 185 10.61 -9.57 25.70
CA LYS A 185 11.12 -10.42 24.60
C LYS A 185 10.06 -10.89 23.58
N VAL A 186 8.85 -10.33 23.61
CA VAL A 186 7.78 -10.68 22.68
C VAL A 186 7.46 -9.47 21.82
N VAL A 187 7.74 -9.61 20.52
CA VAL A 187 7.54 -8.56 19.51
C VAL A 187 6.16 -8.65 18.87
N ASP A 188 5.70 -9.87 18.61
CA ASP A 188 4.38 -10.09 17.99
C ASP A 188 3.25 -9.48 18.85
N LYS A 189 2.42 -8.66 18.22
CA LYS A 189 1.25 -7.98 18.82
C LYS A 189 1.60 -7.18 20.08
N ASN A 190 2.76 -6.54 20.09
CA ASN A 190 3.21 -5.65 21.16
C ASN A 190 2.86 -4.19 20.81
N PRO A 191 1.79 -3.60 21.39
CA PRO A 191 1.34 -2.27 21.03
C PRO A 191 2.40 -1.19 21.26
N CYS A 192 3.29 -1.34 22.25
CA CYS A 192 4.36 -0.37 22.46
C CYS A 192 5.35 -0.37 21.29
N LEU A 193 5.74 -1.53 20.78
CA LEU A 193 6.65 -1.64 19.62
C LEU A 193 5.97 -1.16 18.33
N GLU A 194 4.67 -1.44 18.16
CA GLU A 194 3.90 -0.94 17.01
C GLU A 194 3.80 0.59 17.02
N TYR A 195 3.57 1.22 18.17
CA TYR A 195 3.57 2.68 18.27
C TYR A 195 4.94 3.27 17.94
N ILE A 196 6.02 2.61 18.35
CA ILE A 196 7.38 3.05 18.00
C ILE A 196 7.60 2.94 16.49
N ASN A 197 7.24 1.81 15.87
CA ASN A 197 7.41 1.58 14.44
C ASN A 197 6.59 2.53 13.56
N TYR A 198 5.32 2.75 13.89
CA TYR A 198 4.39 3.45 13.01
C TYR A 198 4.17 4.92 13.37
N ILE A 199 4.57 5.37 14.56
CA ILE A 199 4.45 6.77 14.98
C ILE A 199 5.83 7.39 15.21
N VAL A 200 6.62 6.82 16.13
CA VAL A 200 7.83 7.48 16.62
C VAL A 200 8.94 7.50 15.56
N PHE A 201 9.22 6.36 14.92
CA PHE A 201 10.22 6.28 13.85
C PHE A 201 9.87 7.19 12.66
N PRO A 202 8.65 7.17 12.09
CA PRO A 202 8.29 8.09 11.00
C PRO A 202 8.34 9.56 11.39
N TRP A 203 8.13 9.90 12.67
CA TRP A 203 8.12 11.29 13.14
C TRP A 203 9.51 11.84 13.41
N PHE A 204 10.40 11.06 14.05
CA PHE A 204 11.73 11.52 14.46
C PHE A 204 12.89 10.93 13.65
N ASN A 205 12.65 9.89 12.85
CA ASN A 205 13.65 9.03 12.17
C ASN A 205 14.59 8.25 13.11
N GLU A 206 14.39 8.36 14.42
CA GLU A 206 15.18 7.67 15.45
C GLU A 206 14.32 7.41 16.68
N PHE A 207 14.73 6.44 17.50
CA PHE A 207 14.15 6.18 18.81
C PHE A 207 15.23 6.13 19.89
N LYS A 208 15.11 6.95 20.92
CA LYS A 208 16.11 7.04 22.00
C LYS A 208 15.60 6.39 23.27
N VAL A 209 16.38 5.44 23.79
CA VAL A 209 16.13 4.76 25.06
C VAL A 209 17.17 5.23 26.06
N GLU A 210 16.73 6.03 27.02
CA GLU A 210 17.57 6.58 28.09
C GLU A 210 17.59 5.62 29.28
N ARG A 211 18.78 5.10 29.62
CA ARG A 211 18.99 4.19 30.75
C ARG A 211 20.19 4.62 31.57
N ASN A 212 20.18 4.24 32.84
CA ASN A 212 21.34 4.42 33.71
C ASN A 212 22.53 3.60 33.19
N ALA A 213 23.76 4.02 33.52
CA ALA A 213 24.98 3.34 33.07
C ALA A 213 25.03 1.85 33.48
N GLU A 214 24.43 1.50 34.62
CA GLU A 214 24.34 0.12 35.13
C GLU A 214 23.37 -0.77 34.31
N ASN A 215 22.43 -0.16 33.57
CA ASN A 215 21.41 -0.83 32.76
C ASN A 215 21.70 -0.72 31.24
N GLY A 216 22.96 -0.52 30.86
CA GLY A 216 23.38 -0.50 29.46
C GLY A 216 23.37 0.87 28.78
N GLY A 217 23.18 1.96 29.54
CA GLY A 217 23.34 3.35 29.07
C GLY A 217 22.32 3.81 28.02
N GLU A 218 22.44 5.08 27.62
CA GLU A 218 21.63 5.67 26.55
C GLU A 218 21.95 5.00 25.21
N LYS A 219 20.90 4.59 24.49
CA LYS A 219 21.01 4.01 23.16
C LYS A 219 20.01 4.65 22.21
N THR A 220 20.49 5.01 21.03
CA THR A 220 19.66 5.52 19.93
C THR A 220 19.56 4.45 18.85
N PHE A 221 18.33 4.14 18.45
CA PHE A 221 18.00 3.23 17.37
C PHE A 221 17.66 4.02 16.12
N THR A 222 18.31 3.69 15.00
CA THR A 222 18.04 4.32 13.69
C THR A 222 17.15 3.47 12.79
N SER A 223 16.91 2.21 13.16
CA SER A 223 16.01 1.30 12.46
C SER A 223 15.15 0.51 13.44
N PHE A 224 13.95 0.13 13.01
CA PHE A 224 13.05 -0.69 13.82
C PHE A 224 13.62 -2.11 14.02
N ASP A 225 14.32 -2.65 13.03
CA ASP A 225 14.93 -3.99 13.09
C ASP A 225 15.99 -4.09 14.19
N GLU A 226 16.80 -3.04 14.39
CA GLU A 226 17.76 -2.97 15.50
C GLU A 226 17.06 -3.01 16.87
N LEU A 227 15.95 -2.27 17.00
CA LEU A 227 15.17 -2.25 18.24
C LEU A 227 14.54 -3.62 18.52
N VAL A 228 13.99 -4.26 17.50
CA VAL A 228 13.39 -5.60 17.58
C VAL A 228 14.43 -6.63 18.02
N ALA A 229 15.60 -6.65 17.37
CA ALA A 229 16.66 -7.60 17.70
C ALA A 229 17.15 -7.47 19.16
N ASP A 230 17.28 -6.24 19.65
CA ASP A 230 17.66 -5.98 21.04
C ASP A 230 16.54 -6.34 22.03
N TYR A 231 15.28 -6.07 21.69
CA TYR A 231 14.14 -6.40 22.53
C TYR A 231 13.94 -7.91 22.68
N GLU A 232 14.10 -8.69 21.61
CA GLU A 232 14.01 -10.15 21.62
C GLU A 232 15.13 -10.79 22.45
N LYS A 233 16.35 -10.25 22.39
CA LYS A 233 17.47 -10.68 23.24
C LYS A 233 17.21 -10.36 24.71
N GLY A 234 16.46 -9.29 24.97
CA GLY A 234 16.24 -8.71 26.30
C GLY A 234 17.27 -7.66 26.68
N ASP A 235 18.04 -7.18 25.71
CA ASP A 235 18.97 -6.07 25.88
C ASP A 235 18.21 -4.76 26.11
N VAL A 236 16.98 -4.63 25.57
CA VAL A 236 16.00 -3.60 25.92
C VAL A 236 14.80 -4.27 26.57
N GLN A 237 14.42 -3.81 27.78
CA GLN A 237 13.29 -4.35 28.51
C GLN A 237 12.08 -3.40 28.48
N PRO A 238 10.86 -3.89 28.77
CA PRO A 238 9.68 -3.03 28.88
C PRO A 238 9.88 -1.83 29.83
N ALA A 239 10.65 -2.00 30.90
CA ALA A 239 10.97 -0.97 31.87
C ALA A 239 11.82 0.18 31.29
N ASP A 240 12.59 -0.09 30.24
CA ASP A 240 13.36 0.92 29.51
C ASP A 240 12.54 1.51 28.36
N LEU A 241 11.81 0.64 27.65
CA LEU A 241 11.05 0.96 26.44
C LEU A 241 9.89 1.93 26.72
N LYS A 242 9.12 1.67 27.78
CA LYS A 242 7.90 2.42 28.10
C LYS A 242 8.16 3.89 28.46
N PRO A 243 9.12 4.23 29.35
CA PRO A 243 9.45 5.63 29.62
C PRO A 243 9.93 6.38 28.38
N ALA A 244 10.77 5.73 27.55
CA ALA A 244 11.25 6.29 26.29
C ALA A 244 10.11 6.57 25.30
N LEU A 245 9.18 5.62 25.16
CA LEU A 245 7.98 5.78 24.34
C LEU A 245 7.09 6.92 24.85
N SER A 246 6.79 6.98 26.15
CA SER A 246 6.01 8.05 26.76
C SER A 246 6.63 9.42 26.49
N LYS A 247 7.95 9.55 26.67
CA LYS A 247 8.69 10.78 26.40
C LYS A 247 8.59 11.19 24.94
N ALA A 248 8.73 10.24 24.01
CA ALA A 248 8.61 10.50 22.58
C ALA A 248 7.19 10.97 22.19
N LEU A 249 6.15 10.26 22.66
CA LEU A 249 4.76 10.62 22.40
C LEU A 249 4.41 11.98 22.99
N ASN A 250 4.85 12.28 24.21
CA ASN A 250 4.63 13.58 24.84
C ASN A 250 5.25 14.73 24.03
N ARG A 251 6.43 14.54 23.42
CA ARG A 251 7.02 15.52 22.51
C ARG A 251 6.20 15.72 21.23
N ILE A 252 5.62 14.64 20.69
CA ILE A 252 4.75 14.70 19.51
C ILE A 252 3.45 15.46 19.83
N LEU A 253 2.87 15.23 21.00
CA LEU A 253 1.60 15.83 21.41
C LEU A 253 1.75 17.28 21.91
N GLN A 254 2.95 17.71 22.28
CA GLN A 254 3.16 19.04 22.87
C GLN A 254 2.64 20.20 22.01
N PRO A 255 2.90 20.27 20.69
CA PRO A 255 2.38 21.36 19.86
C PRO A 255 0.84 21.41 19.83
N VAL A 256 0.18 20.24 19.95
CA VAL A 256 -1.29 20.15 20.02
C VAL A 256 -1.78 20.72 21.35
N ARG A 257 -1.18 20.29 22.47
CA ARG A 257 -1.51 20.83 23.80
C ARG A 257 -1.33 22.35 23.85
N ASP A 258 -0.24 22.84 23.31
CA ASP A 258 0.05 24.28 23.25
C ASP A 258 -1.02 25.02 22.44
N HIS A 259 -1.39 24.50 21.26
CA HIS A 259 -2.44 25.09 20.43
C HIS A 259 -3.78 25.21 21.16
N PHE A 260 -4.24 24.15 21.83
CA PHE A 260 -5.50 24.16 22.59
C PHE A 260 -5.44 24.99 23.88
N LYS A 261 -4.24 25.36 24.35
CA LYS A 261 -4.03 26.28 25.48
C LYS A 261 -4.01 27.74 25.04
N THR A 262 -3.42 28.04 23.87
CA THR A 262 -3.18 29.42 23.40
C THR A 262 -4.27 29.96 22.47
N ASP A 263 -4.96 29.10 21.72
CA ASP A 263 -6.00 29.52 20.78
C ASP A 263 -7.39 29.43 21.44
N GLU A 264 -8.03 30.59 21.64
CA GLU A 264 -9.33 30.67 22.33
C GLU A 264 -10.44 29.93 21.59
N ASN A 265 -10.39 29.86 20.25
CA ASN A 265 -11.37 29.12 19.47
C ASN A 265 -11.17 27.61 19.62
N ALA A 266 -9.92 27.12 19.51
CA ALA A 266 -9.58 25.72 19.74
C ALA A 266 -9.96 25.28 21.15
N LYS A 267 -9.66 26.10 22.17
CA LYS A 267 -10.04 25.88 23.55
C LYS A 267 -11.55 25.79 23.75
N ALA A 268 -12.31 26.73 23.18
CA ALA A 268 -13.77 26.72 23.25
C ALA A 268 -14.38 25.48 22.56
N LEU A 269 -13.79 25.03 21.45
CA LEU A 269 -14.17 23.79 20.79
C LEU A 269 -13.88 22.57 21.66
N PHE A 270 -12.70 22.51 22.29
CA PHE A 270 -12.31 21.41 23.16
C PHE A 270 -13.24 21.24 24.36
N GLU A 271 -13.54 22.34 25.06
CA GLU A 271 -14.47 22.31 26.20
C GLU A 271 -15.86 21.81 25.80
N ARG A 272 -16.34 22.17 24.60
CA ARG A 272 -17.63 21.68 24.08
C ARG A 272 -17.58 20.18 23.78
N VAL A 273 -16.52 19.70 23.14
CA VAL A 273 -16.35 18.29 22.75
C VAL A 273 -16.17 17.40 23.98
N LYS A 274 -15.44 17.86 25.00
CA LYS A 274 -15.17 17.10 26.24
C LYS A 274 -16.45 16.69 26.99
N VAL A 275 -17.49 17.51 26.90
CA VAL A 275 -18.79 17.26 27.56
C VAL A 275 -19.66 16.28 26.76
N TRP A 276 -19.35 16.05 25.48
CA TRP A 276 -20.04 15.07 24.63
C TRP A 276 -19.46 13.67 24.84
N THR A 277 -19.53 13.14 26.07
CA THR A 277 -19.25 11.72 26.29
C THR A 277 -20.30 10.88 25.59
N PHE A 278 -19.89 10.15 24.55
CA PHE A 278 -20.73 9.26 23.77
C PHE A 278 -21.32 8.17 24.66
N SER A 279 -22.63 8.23 24.93
CA SER A 279 -23.41 7.06 25.33
C SER A 279 -23.35 6.06 24.17
N SER A 280 -22.90 4.85 24.46
CA SER A 280 -22.70 3.76 23.50
C SER A 280 -24.03 3.19 23.00
N SER A 281 -24.75 3.98 22.21
CA SER A 281 -25.93 3.57 21.46
C SER A 281 -26.01 4.44 20.20
N LEU A 282 -25.97 3.78 19.05
CA LEU A 282 -25.96 4.33 17.68
C LEU A 282 -24.62 4.94 17.23
N TYR A 283 -23.82 4.18 16.49
CA TYR A 283 -23.22 4.65 15.23
C TYR A 283 -22.93 3.46 14.32
N PHE A 284 -23.85 3.22 13.38
CA PHE A 284 -23.63 2.45 12.16
C PHE A 284 -23.36 3.45 11.03
N PHE A 285 -22.41 3.10 10.15
CA PHE A 285 -22.02 3.77 8.91
C PHE A 285 -21.34 5.15 9.02
N THR A 286 -20.08 5.20 8.58
CA THR A 286 -19.70 5.85 7.31
C THR A 286 -18.21 5.62 7.06
N ASN A 287 -17.89 4.90 5.98
CA ASN A 287 -16.54 4.79 5.44
C ASN A 287 -16.66 5.02 3.93
N SER A 288 -16.74 6.29 3.53
CA SER A 288 -16.74 6.72 2.14
C SER A 288 -15.60 7.70 1.96
N LEU A 289 -14.38 7.17 1.78
CA LEU A 289 -13.25 7.92 1.20
C LEU A 289 -12.06 7.02 0.79
N TYR A 290 -12.01 5.77 1.22
CA TYR A 290 -10.77 4.97 1.17
C TYR A 290 -10.72 3.93 0.04
N LEU A 291 -11.44 4.17 -1.06
CA LEU A 291 -11.43 3.29 -2.24
C LEU A 291 -10.20 3.54 -3.15
N LEU A 292 -9.51 4.66 -2.99
CA LEU A 292 -8.50 5.15 -3.93
C LEU A 292 -7.15 4.42 -3.87
N HIS A 293 -6.68 4.04 -2.68
CA HIS A 293 -5.40 3.32 -2.53
C HIS A 293 -5.54 1.82 -2.87
N THR A 294 -6.71 1.26 -2.66
CA THR A 294 -6.98 -0.17 -2.82
C THR A 294 -7.13 -0.54 -4.29
N VAL A 295 -7.66 0.35 -5.13
CA VAL A 295 -8.01 0.07 -6.54
C VAL A 295 -6.77 -0.15 -7.44
N PHE A 296 -5.62 0.48 -7.17
CA PHE A 296 -4.41 0.28 -7.98
C PHE A 296 -3.68 -1.05 -7.65
N VAL A 297 -3.62 -1.43 -6.37
CA VAL A 297 -3.06 -2.72 -5.93
C VAL A 297 -3.99 -3.89 -6.26
N LEU A 298 -5.30 -3.66 -6.34
CA LEU A 298 -6.31 -4.68 -6.70
C LEU A 298 -6.15 -5.22 -8.11
N PHE A 299 -5.79 -4.37 -9.09
CA PHE A 299 -5.81 -4.77 -10.50
C PHE A 299 -4.78 -5.89 -10.80
N CYS A 300 -3.62 -5.86 -10.15
CA CYS A 300 -2.60 -6.91 -10.29
C CYS A 300 -3.02 -8.26 -9.67
N ARG A 301 -3.92 -8.26 -8.67
CA ARG A 301 -4.39 -9.49 -7.99
C ARG A 301 -5.69 -10.07 -8.56
N VAL A 302 -6.52 -9.30 -9.27
CA VAL A 302 -7.76 -9.77 -9.93
C VAL A 302 -7.53 -10.96 -10.88
N LEU A 303 -6.34 -11.10 -11.47
CA LEU A 303 -6.03 -12.18 -12.41
C LEU A 303 -5.50 -13.47 -11.75
N LYS A 304 -5.20 -13.49 -10.44
CA LYS A 304 -4.62 -14.67 -9.76
C LYS A 304 -5.66 -15.73 -9.35
N SER A 305 -6.98 -15.45 -9.41
CA SER A 305 -8.02 -16.38 -8.88
C SER A 305 -8.82 -17.17 -9.93
N GLN A 306 -8.47 -17.09 -11.22
CA GLN A 306 -9.20 -17.80 -12.28
C GLN A 306 -8.51 -19.12 -12.67
N ASN A 307 -8.68 -20.16 -11.83
CA ASN A 307 -8.40 -21.56 -12.14
C ASN A 307 -6.90 -21.87 -12.41
N ASP A 308 -6.45 -23.10 -12.11
CA ASP A 308 -5.03 -23.53 -12.09
C ASP A 308 -4.26 -23.41 -13.43
N GLN A 309 -4.89 -22.84 -14.46
CA GLN A 309 -4.32 -22.57 -15.79
C GLN A 309 -4.02 -21.08 -16.09
N ASN A 310 -4.38 -20.14 -15.21
CA ASN A 310 -4.08 -18.70 -15.36
C ASN A 310 -3.17 -18.16 -14.26
N ARG A 311 -1.95 -18.70 -14.16
CA ARG A 311 -0.90 -18.05 -13.36
C ARG A 311 -0.45 -16.77 -14.06
N VAL A 312 -0.43 -15.67 -13.32
CA VAL A 312 0.04 -14.35 -13.76
C VAL A 312 1.51 -14.25 -13.38
N VAL A 313 2.36 -13.93 -14.34
CA VAL A 313 3.78 -13.63 -14.10
C VAL A 313 3.96 -12.13 -14.23
N VAL A 314 4.63 -11.52 -13.26
CA VAL A 314 4.92 -10.08 -13.25
C VAL A 314 6.30 -9.84 -13.82
N LEU A 315 6.39 -8.90 -14.77
CA LEU A 315 7.63 -8.39 -15.34
C LEU A 315 7.64 -6.88 -15.13
N SER A 316 8.60 -6.35 -14.37
CA SER A 316 8.73 -4.89 -14.13
C SER A 316 9.90 -4.32 -14.90
N THR A 317 9.78 -3.10 -15.43
CA THR A 317 10.83 -2.45 -16.26
C THR A 317 11.60 -1.31 -15.58
N SER A 318 11.42 -1.08 -14.27
CA SER A 318 11.91 0.04 -13.40
C SER A 318 11.71 1.46 -13.97
N THR A 319 11.62 2.57 -13.22
CA THR A 319 11.87 2.92 -11.81
C THR A 319 10.65 3.55 -11.11
N SER A 320 9.46 3.58 -11.72
CA SER A 320 8.23 4.09 -11.07
C SER A 320 7.33 3.00 -10.49
N GLU A 321 7.65 1.72 -10.71
CA GLU A 321 6.85 0.58 -10.24
C GLU A 321 7.52 -0.20 -9.09
N SER A 322 8.81 0.04 -8.83
CA SER A 322 9.59 -0.69 -7.82
C SER A 322 9.15 -0.42 -6.37
N ALA A 323 8.38 0.65 -6.13
CA ALA A 323 7.81 0.93 -4.81
C ALA A 323 6.64 0.00 -4.44
N ILE A 324 6.06 -0.72 -5.41
CA ILE A 324 4.92 -1.63 -5.18
C ILE A 324 5.37 -3.09 -5.07
N SER A 325 6.44 -3.49 -5.79
CA SER A 325 6.97 -4.86 -5.79
C SER A 325 7.61 -5.24 -4.44
N SER A 326 8.40 -4.34 -3.85
CA SER A 326 9.20 -4.60 -2.63
C SER A 326 8.41 -4.81 -1.33
N ARG A 327 7.07 -4.69 -1.35
CA ARG A 327 6.19 -5.01 -0.20
C ARG A 327 5.34 -6.27 -0.41
N LEU A 328 5.53 -6.98 -1.52
CA LEU A 328 4.79 -8.20 -1.83
C LEU A 328 5.46 -9.47 -1.28
N ASP A 329 6.74 -9.41 -0.89
CA ASP A 329 7.52 -10.56 -0.41
C ASP A 329 7.28 -10.91 1.07
N GLU A 330 6.61 -10.06 1.85
CA GLU A 330 6.46 -10.27 3.30
C GLU A 330 5.19 -11.05 3.72
N PHE A 331 4.33 -11.43 2.78
CA PHE A 331 3.09 -12.13 3.13
C PHE A 331 2.71 -13.18 2.08
N GLU A 332 3.36 -14.34 2.15
CA GLU A 332 2.74 -15.62 1.82
C GLU A 332 2.40 -16.38 3.12
N PRO A 333 1.31 -17.19 3.12
CA PRO A 333 0.71 -17.76 4.32
C PRO A 333 1.59 -18.72 5.12
#